data_AF-A0A951DD49-F1
#
_entry.id   AF-A0A951DD49-F1
#
_cell.length_a   1.000
_cell.length_b   1.000
_cell.length_c   1.000
_cell.angle_alpha   90.00
_cell.angle_beta   90.00
_cell.angle_gamma   90.00
#
_symmetry.space_group_name_H-M   'P 1'
#
loop_
_entity.id
_entity.type
_entity.pdbx_description
1 polymer ?
#
loop_
_entity_poly.entity_id
_entity_poly.type
_entity_poly.pdbx_seq_one_letter_code
_entity_poly.pdbx_strand_id
1 'polypeptide(L)' 'MPALHRQDVLQGSLPLLVLKILARRGPLHGYALTSQIEQISSDILRVEEGSLYPALHRMEER' A
#
# COMPACT_ATOMS: atom_id res chain seq x y z
N MET A 1 -0.01 -26.36 9.09
CA MET A 1 -0.12 -24.89 9.11
C MET A 1 0.18 -24.40 7.70
N PRO A 2 -0.81 -23.88 6.94
CA PRO A 2 -0.51 -23.36 5.61
C PRO A 2 0.39 -22.14 5.78
N ALA A 3 1.50 -22.10 5.04
CA ALA A 3 2.33 -20.91 4.98
C ALA A 3 1.48 -19.80 4.35
N LEU A 4 1.16 -18.74 5.11
CA LEU A 4 0.54 -17.55 4.54
C LEU A 4 1.48 -17.03 3.44
N HIS A 5 1.00 -17.02 2.20
CA HIS A 5 1.76 -16.44 1.11
C HIS A 5 1.95 -14.96 1.42
N ARG A 6 3.19 -14.48 1.28
CA ARG A 6 3.54 -13.08 1.55
C ARG A 6 2.62 -12.10 0.81
N GLN A 7 2.13 -12.49 -0.37
CA GLN A 7 1.18 -11.72 -1.17
C GLN A 7 -0.20 -11.57 -0.52
N ASP A 8 -0.70 -12.56 0.22
CA ASP A 8 -1.98 -12.50 0.93
C ASP A 8 -1.93 -11.53 2.12
N VAL A 9 -0.80 -11.53 2.84
CA VAL A 9 -0.56 -10.58 3.95
C VAL A 9 -0.46 -9.15 3.42
N LEU A 10 0.24 -8.98 2.31
CA LEU A 10 0.41 -7.70 1.62
C LEU A 10 -0.91 -7.10 1.15
N GLN A 11 -1.81 -7.92 0.60
CA GLN A 11 -3.13 -7.50 0.16
C GLN A 11 -4.00 -6.98 1.32
N GLY A 12 -3.83 -7.55 2.52
CA GLY A 12 -4.51 -7.10 3.74
C GLY A 12 -3.90 -5.87 4.41
N SER A 13 -2.57 -5.68 4.33
CA SER A 13 -1.86 -4.62 5.07
C SER A 13 -1.70 -3.30 4.30
N LEU A 14 -1.77 -3.33 2.97
CA LEU A 14 -1.57 -2.14 2.13
C LEU A 14 -2.55 -0.99 2.45
N PRO A 15 -3.87 -1.23 2.64
CA PRO A 15 -4.81 -0.14 2.95
C PRO A 15 -4.48 0.59 4.26
N LEU A 16 -4.09 -0.16 5.30
CA LEU A 16 -3.71 0.43 6.59
C LEU A 16 -2.42 1.25 6.47
N LEU A 17 -1.48 0.81 5.64
CA LEU A 17 -0.25 1.55 5.39
C LEU A 17 -0.54 2.87 4.66
N VAL A 18 -1.41 2.83 3.64
CA VAL A 18 -1.88 4.02 2.92
C VAL A 18 -2.54 5.01 3.88
N LEU A 19 -3.51 4.56 4.70
CA LEU A 19 -4.19 5.41 5.68
C LEU A 19 -3.21 6.03 6.69
N LYS A 20 -2.23 5.24 7.17
CA LYS A 20 -1.21 5.74 8.10
C LYS A 20 -0.33 6.82 7.47
N ILE A 21 0.00 6.70 6.19
CA ILE A 21 0.77 7.73 5.47
C ILE A 21 -0.07 9.00 5.31
N LEU A 22 -1.31 8.88 4.84
CA LEU A 22 -2.21 10.02 4.64
C LEU A 22 -2.52 10.73 5.97
N ALA A 23 -2.72 9.99 7.06
CA ALA A 23 -2.94 10.56 8.39
C ALA A 23 -1.73 11.37 8.90
N ARG A 24 -0.51 11.03 8.48
CA ARG A 24 0.74 11.70 8.91
C ARG A 24 1.17 12.84 7.99
N ARG A 25 0.96 12.69 6.68
CA ARG A 25 1.47 13.59 5.64
C ARG A 25 0.39 14.50 5.04
N GLY A 26 -0.89 14.21 5.29
CA GLY A 26 -2.00 14.81 4.57
C GLY A 26 -2.21 14.22 3.17
N PRO A 27 -3.00 14.88 2.31
CA PRO A 27 -3.26 14.44 0.95
C PRO A 27 -1.97 14.28 0.13
N LEU A 28 -1.82 13.14 -0.54
CA LEU A 28 -0.67 12.83 -1.40
C LEU A 28 -1.12 12.35 -2.77
N HIS A 29 -0.27 12.60 -3.77
CA HIS A 29 -0.46 12.06 -5.11
C HIS A 29 -0.08 10.57 -5.12
N GLY A 30 -0.68 9.77 -5.99
CA GLY A 30 -0.46 8.32 -6.06
C GLY A 30 1.02 7.93 -6.15
N TYR A 31 1.81 8.66 -6.95
CA TYR A 31 3.27 8.46 -7.06
C TYR A 31 4.02 8.75 -5.75
N ALA A 32 3.69 9.84 -5.06
CA ALA A 32 4.30 10.16 -3.77
C ALA A 32 3.96 9.09 -2.71
N LEU A 33 2.76 8.52 -2.80
CA LEU A 33 2.31 7.45 -1.93
C LEU A 33 3.07 6.13 -2.18
N THR A 34 3.28 5.72 -3.43
CA THR A 34 4.13 4.55 -3.77
C THR A 34 5.53 4.72 -3.18
N SER A 35 6.19 5.87 -3.42
CA SER A 35 7.54 6.10 -2.91
C SER A 35 7.62 6.06 -1.38
N GLN A 36 6.61 6.61 -0.68
CA GLN A 36 6.56 6.53 0.79
C GLN A 36 6.35 5.09 1.28
N ILE A 37 5.55 4.29 0.58
CA ILE A 37 5.31 2.89 0.92
C ILE A 37 6.60 2.06 0.77
N GLU A 38 7.33 2.25 -0.34
CA GLU A 38 8.61 1.59 -0.58
C GLU A 38 9.64 1.96 0.50
N GLN A 39 9.73 3.26 0.82
CA GLN A 39 10.65 3.78 1.83
C GLN A 39 10.34 3.23 3.24
N ILE A 40 9.06 3.14 3.62
CA ILE A 40 8.65 2.62 4.94
C ILE A 40 8.82 1.10 5.01
N SER A 41 8.64 0.41 3.89
CA SER A 41 8.76 -1.04 3.83
C SER A 41 10.17 -1.56 3.66
N SER A 42 11.18 -0.68 3.54
CA SER A 42 12.57 -1.06 3.30
C SER A 42 12.71 -2.00 2.09
N ASP A 43 12.06 -1.67 0.97
CA ASP A 43 11.99 -2.49 -0.26
C ASP A 43 11.29 -3.86 -0.14
N ILE A 44 10.77 -4.22 1.04
CA ILE A 44 10.04 -5.48 1.25
C ILE A 44 8.67 -5.42 0.56
N LEU A 45 8.12 -4.21 0.41
CA LEU A 45 6.81 -3.95 -0.18
C LEU A 45 7.00 -3.13 -1.45
N ARG A 46 7.48 -3.79 -2.51
CA ARG A 46 7.46 -3.23 -3.86
C ARG A 46 6.04 -3.25 -4.37
N VAL A 47 5.35 -2.12 -4.25
CA VAL A 47 4.07 -1.93 -4.91
C VAL A 47 4.38 -1.57 -6.35
N GLU A 48 4.17 -2.50 -7.28
CA GLU A 48 4.23 -2.15 -8.69
C GLU A 48 3.20 -1.04 -8.96
N GLU A 49 3.59 0.01 -9.68
CA GLU A 49 2.72 1.17 -9.96
C GLU A 49 1.35 0.74 -10.52
N GLY A 50 1.30 -0.33 -11.32
CA GLY A 50 0.08 -0.90 -11.87
C GLY A 50 -0.86 -1.53 -10.84
N SER A 51 -0.38 -1.85 -9.63
CA SER A 51 -1.15 -2.46 -8.54
C SER A 51 -1.64 -1.47 -7.49
N LEU A 52 -0.98 -0.30 -7.35
CA LEU A 52 -1.38 0.70 -6.36
C LEU A 52 -2.72 1.34 -6.74
N TYR A 53 -2.86 1.81 -7.98
CA TYR A 53 -4.06 2.55 -8.39
C TYR A 53 -5.35 1.70 -8.28
N PRO A 54 -5.39 0.43 -8.73
CA PRO A 54 -6.55 -0.42 -8.49
C PRO A 54 -6.80 -0.73 -7.00
N ALA A 55 -5.75 -0.75 -6.17
CA ALA A 55 -5.92 -0.89 -4.73
C ALA A 55 -6.54 0.36 -4.10
N LEU A 56 -6.09 1.56 -4.50
CA LEU A 56 -6.66 2.83 -4.05
C LEU A 56 -8.12 2.98 -4.50
N HIS A 57 -8.43 2.64 -5.75
CA HIS A 57 -9.79 2.68 -6.27
C HIS A 57 -10.73 1.79 -5.46
N ARG A 58 -10.32 0.56 -5.14
CA ARG A 58 -11.08 -0.35 -4.27
C ARG A 58 -11.22 0.16 -2.83
N MET A 59 -10.30 1.00 -2.35
CA MET A 59 -10.41 1.63 -1.03
C MET A 59 -11.41 2.80 -1.03
N GLU A 60 -11.56 3.50 -2.16
CA GLU A 60 -12.52 4.60 -2.32
C GLU A 60 -13.94 4.10 -2.60
N GLU A 61 -14.08 2.99 -3.32
CA GLU A 61 -15.38 2.34 -3.59
C GLU A 61 -15.98 1.61 -2.38
N ARG A 62 -15.23 1.48 -1.29
CA ARG A 62 -15.63 0.79 -0.05
C ARG A 62 -16.02 1.78 1.05
#